data_AF-A0A9X9F3H0-F1
#
_entry.id   AF-A0A9X9F3H0-F1
#
_cell.length_a   1.000
_cell.length_b   1.000
_cell.length_c   1.000
_cell.angle_alpha   90.00
_cell.angle_beta   90.00
_cell.angle_gamma   90.00
#
_symmetry.space_group_name_H-M   'P 1'
#
loop_
_entity.id
_entity.type
_entity.pdbx_description
1 polymer ?
#
loop_
_entity_poly.entity_id
_entity_poly.type
_entity_poly.pdbx_seq_one_letter_code
_entity_poly.pdbx_strand_id
1 'polypeptide(L)' 'LHPEYRTMPMVWYIPPLSPIMNMVEGKGSNWQAEEVFPAIDNMRIPIQYLANLLTAGDESHIRLTLKKMAVMRTYMRA' A
#
# COMPACT_ATOMS: atom_id res chain seq x y z
N LEU A 1 -11.75 -8.07 -2.74
CA LEU A 1 -12.40 -9.19 -2.02
C LEU A 1 -13.27 -8.56 -0.94
N HIS A 2 -14.59 -8.64 -1.08
CA HIS A 2 -15.55 -7.89 -0.29
C HIS A 2 -15.94 -8.63 1.01
N PRO A 3 -15.25 -8.44 2.16
CA PRO A 3 -15.63 -9.09 3.41
C PRO A 3 -17.02 -8.68 3.91
N GLU A 4 -17.54 -7.53 3.46
CA GLU A 4 -18.90 -7.06 3.75
C GLU A 4 -20.01 -8.01 3.27
N TYR A 5 -19.72 -8.91 2.32
CA TYR A 5 -20.65 -9.94 1.88
C TYR A 5 -20.81 -11.09 2.87
N ARG A 6 -19.98 -11.14 3.93
CA ARG A 6 -20.08 -12.11 5.05
C ARG A 6 -20.07 -13.59 4.62
N THR A 7 -19.47 -13.89 3.48
CA THR A 7 -19.33 -15.26 2.96
C THR A 7 -18.10 -16.00 3.50
N MET A 8 -17.31 -15.35 4.37
CA MET A 8 -16.01 -15.85 4.87
C MET A 8 -15.11 -16.35 3.73
N PRO A 9 -14.63 -15.43 2.88
CA PRO A 9 -13.86 -15.82 1.70
C PRO A 9 -12.54 -16.52 2.07
N MET A 10 -12.17 -17.53 1.28
CA MET A 10 -10.97 -18.34 1.50
C MET A 10 -9.76 -17.91 0.66
N VAL A 11 -9.94 -16.95 -0.25
CA VAL A 11 -8.89 -16.42 -1.12
C VAL A 11 -8.62 -14.97 -0.75
N TRP A 12 -7.37 -14.64 -0.46
CA TRP A 12 -6.95 -13.34 0.04
C TRP A 12 -5.99 -12.67 -0.95
N TYR A 13 -5.97 -11.34 -0.98
CA TYR A 13 -5.13 -10.56 -1.88
C TYR A 13 -4.21 -9.63 -1.11
N ILE A 14 -2.99 -9.48 -1.61
CA ILE A 14 -2.05 -8.47 -1.14
C ILE A 14 -2.29 -7.19 -1.96
N PRO A 15 -2.54 -6.03 -1.32
CA PRO A 15 -2.75 -4.79 -2.06
C PRO A 15 -1.48 -4.39 -2.84
N PRO A 16 -1.59 -3.85 -4.07
CA PRO A 16 -0.43 -3.47 -4.87
C PRO A 16 0.19 -2.14 -4.39
N LEU A 17 1.51 -2.01 -4.48
CA LEU A 17 2.19 -0.71 -4.37
C LEU A 17 2.02 0.04 -5.69
N SER A 18 1.33 1.19 -5.65
CA SER A 18 1.12 2.04 -6.82
C SER A 18 2.24 3.08 -6.95
N PRO A 19 2.62 3.50 -8.18
CA PRO A 19 3.52 4.63 -8.36
C PRO A 19 2.99 5.90 -7.68
N ILE A 20 3.89 6.68 -7.09
CA ILE A 20 3.58 7.96 -6.47
C ILE A 20 3.58 9.02 -7.58
N MET A 21 2.58 9.90 -7.58
CA MET A 21 2.33 10.86 -8.68
C MET A 21 3.54 11.78 -8.98
N ASN A 22 4.44 11.99 -8.01
CA ASN A 22 5.59 12.89 -8.10
C ASN A 22 6.95 12.18 -8.30
N MET A 23 7.00 10.90 -8.67
CA MET A 23 8.27 10.18 -8.76
C MET A 23 8.91 10.30 -10.15
N VAL A 24 9.87 11.23 -10.27
CA VAL A 24 10.94 11.18 -11.28
C VAL A 24 11.77 9.92 -11.01
N GLU A 25 11.80 9.00 -11.96
CA GLU A 25 12.62 7.79 -11.92
C GLU A 25 14.12 8.15 -12.00
N GLY A 26 14.73 8.48 -10.86
CA GLY A 26 16.18 8.58 -10.72
C GLY A 26 16.76 7.29 -10.15
N LYS A 27 17.75 6.69 -10.84
CA LYS A 27 18.65 5.68 -10.27
C LYS A 27 19.36 6.31 -9.05
N GLY A 28 18.96 5.93 -7.84
CA GLY A 28 19.61 6.40 -6.61
C GLY A 28 18.70 6.94 -5.50
N SER A 29 17.38 6.81 -5.60
CA SER A 29 16.50 7.20 -4.49
C SER A 29 16.61 6.20 -3.34
N ASN A 30 17.56 6.43 -2.42
CA ASN A 30 17.73 5.70 -1.18
C ASN A 30 16.62 6.14 -0.22
N TRP A 31 15.38 5.68 -0.47
CA TRP A 31 14.21 6.08 0.31
C TRP A 31 14.39 5.63 1.76
N GLN A 32 14.59 6.59 2.65
CA GLN A 32 14.56 6.37 4.09
C GLN A 32 13.11 6.15 4.53
N ALA A 33 12.93 5.41 5.62
CA ALA A 33 11.59 5.05 6.09
C ALA A 33 10.70 6.28 6.27
N GLU A 34 11.25 7.40 6.75
CA GLU A 34 10.53 8.67 6.97
C GLU A 34 9.91 9.25 5.69
N GLU A 35 10.52 9.05 4.51
CA GLU A 35 10.04 9.60 3.24
C GLU A 35 8.98 8.71 2.58
N VAL A 36 8.96 7.41 2.90
CA VAL A 36 8.02 6.47 2.32
C VAL A 36 6.62 6.58 2.93
N PHE A 37 6.52 7.00 4.21
CA PHE A 37 5.23 7.08 4.89
C PHE A 37 4.26 8.12 4.31
N PRO A 38 4.66 9.38 4.03
CA PRO A 38 3.80 10.38 3.39
C PRO A 38 3.53 10.06 1.91
N ALA A 39 4.46 9.34 1.27
CA ALA A 39 4.34 8.92 -0.12
C ALA A 39 3.20 7.92 -0.35
N ILE A 40 2.89 7.06 0.64
CA ILE A 40 1.78 6.10 0.55
C ILE A 40 0.43 6.80 0.39
N ASP A 41 0.25 7.95 1.06
CA ASP A 41 -1.00 8.73 0.94
C ASP A 41 -1.09 9.49 -0.41
N ASN A 42 0.03 9.61 -1.14
CA ASN A 42 0.12 10.28 -2.46
C ASN A 42 0.23 9.31 -3.65
N MET A 43 -0.14 8.04 -3.44
CA MET A 43 -0.18 7.04 -4.50
C MET A 43 -1.21 7.37 -5.58
N ARG A 44 -0.95 6.93 -6.82
CA ARG A 44 -1.89 7.07 -7.93
C ARG A 44 -3.23 6.36 -7.68
N ILE A 45 -3.20 5.18 -7.06
CA ILE A 45 -4.42 4.48 -6.62
C ILE A 45 -4.77 4.98 -5.22
N PRO A 46 -5.97 5.56 -5.01
CA PRO A 46 -6.40 6.01 -3.69
C PRO A 46 -6.47 4.87 -2.68
N ILE A 47 -6.05 5.11 -1.43
CA ILE A 47 -6.13 4.11 -0.35
C ILE A 47 -7.58 3.71 -0.08
N GLN A 48 -8.51 4.68 -0.09
CA GLN A 48 -9.95 4.42 0.07
C GLN A 48 -10.48 3.39 -0.93
N TYR A 49 -9.99 3.39 -2.17
CA TYR A 49 -10.41 2.41 -3.18
C TYR A 49 -10.02 0.99 -2.78
N LEU A 50 -8.77 0.81 -2.31
CA LEU A 50 -8.28 -0.48 -1.83
C LEU A 50 -9.00 -0.92 -0.55
N ALA A 51 -9.31 0.01 0.34
CA ALA A 51 -10.03 -0.25 1.58
C ALA A 51 -11.45 -0.77 1.29
N ASN A 52 -12.18 -0.10 0.40
CA ASN A 52 -13.50 -0.54 -0.04
C ASN A 52 -13.46 -1.93 -0.68
N LEU A 53 -12.38 -2.24 -1.40
CA LEU A 53 -12.26 -3.52 -2.09
C LEU A 53 -11.86 -4.67 -1.17
N LEU A 54 -11.06 -4.45 -0.12
CA LEU A 54 -10.39 -5.54 0.61
C LEU A 54 -10.75 -5.61 2.10
N THR A 55 -11.18 -4.51 2.71
CA THR A 55 -11.36 -4.38 4.17
C THR A 55 -12.69 -3.73 4.54
N ALA A 56 -13.70 -3.78 3.64
CA ALA A 56 -15.00 -3.13 3.84
C ALA A 56 -14.92 -1.64 4.22
N GLY A 57 -13.92 -0.93 3.67
CA GLY A 57 -13.72 0.51 3.88
C GLY A 57 -12.73 0.87 4.99
N ASP A 58 -12.12 -0.11 5.67
CA ASP A 58 -11.09 0.17 6.69
C ASP A 58 -9.73 0.50 6.05
N GLU A 59 -9.43 1.78 5.94
CA GLU A 59 -8.16 2.28 5.42
C GLU A 59 -6.95 1.97 6.31
N SER A 60 -7.15 1.82 7.62
CA SER A 60 -6.04 1.68 8.57
C SER A 60 -5.27 0.38 8.34
N HIS A 61 -6.00 -0.71 8.06
CA HIS A 61 -5.44 -2.01 7.72
C HIS A 61 -4.65 -1.98 6.39
N ILE A 62 -5.18 -1.28 5.39
CA ILE A 62 -4.50 -1.12 4.10
C ILE A 62 -3.23 -0.29 4.26
N ARG A 63 -3.32 0.86 4.96
CA ARG A 63 -2.17 1.74 5.22
C ARG A 63 -1.04 0.97 5.93
N LEU A 64 -1.36 0.18 6.95
CA LEU A 64 -0.39 -0.64 7.67
C LEU A 64 0.28 -1.68 6.75
N THR A 65 -0.49 -2.35 5.89
CA THR A 65 0.03 -3.38 4.98
C THR A 65 0.98 -2.78 3.95
N LEU A 66 0.60 -1.63 3.36
CA LEU A 66 1.45 -0.89 2.42
C LEU A 66 2.76 -0.43 3.07
N LYS A 67 2.69 0.06 4.32
CA LYS A 67 3.86 0.44 5.12
C LYS A 67 4.82 -0.73 5.32
N LYS A 68 4.31 -1.91 5.68
CA LYS A 68 5.13 -3.12 5.85
C LYS A 68 5.86 -3.50 4.56
N MET A 69 5.18 -3.48 3.42
CA MET A 69 5.79 -3.81 2.12
C MET A 69 6.86 -2.79 1.71
N ALA A 70 6.60 -1.51 1.92
CA ALA A 70 7.57 -0.44 1.70
C ALA A 70 8.87 -0.67 2.49
N VAL A 71 8.75 -0.92 3.80
CA VAL A 71 9.91 -1.19 4.66
C VAL A 71 10.67 -2.44 4.21
N MET A 72 9.95 -3.52 3.91
CA MET A 72 10.57 -4.76 3.41
C MET A 72 11.32 -4.55 2.10
N ARG A 73 10.78 -3.70 1.20
CA ARG A 73 11.46 -3.34 -0.05
C ARG A 73 12.76 -2.57 0.19
N THR A 74 12.77 -1.64 1.13
CA THR A 74 14.00 -0.89 1.48
C THR A 74 15.01 -1.82 2.15
N TYR A 75 14.58 -2.66 3.09
CA TYR A 75 15.44 -3.62 3.78
C TYR A 75 16.12 -4.59 2.79
N MET A 76 15.38 -5.14 1.83
CA MET A 76 15.93 -6.06 0.82
C MET A 76 16.85 -5.40 -0.21
N ARG A 77 16.90 -4.06 -0.26
CA ARG A 77 17.77 -3.28 -1.16
C ARG A 77 19.05 -2.80 -0.49
N ALA A 78 19.10 -2.79 0.83
CA ALA A 78 20.27 -2.44 1.63
C ALA A 78 21.28 -3.59 1.64
#